data_AF-A0AAF6BKU3-F1
#
_entry.id   AF-A0AAF6BKU3-F1
#
_cell.length_a   1.000
_cell.length_b   1.000
_cell.length_c   1.000
_cell.angle_alpha   90.00
_cell.angle_beta   90.00
_cell.angle_gamma   90.00
#
_symmetry.space_group_name_H-M   'P 1'
#
loop_
_entity.id
_entity.type
_entity.pdbx_description
1 polymer ?
#
loop_
_entity_poly.entity_id
_entity_poly.type
_entity_poly.pdbx_seq_one_letter_code
_entity_poly.pdbx_strand_id
1 'polypeptide(L)'
;MHSVGEVLEKLPPKHQKEQAALVASYKASYEKWHFQLRSGFGLLMYGFGSKKALLEDFATAVLVDGPVVVVNGYLPVVRMKNVVFTIASALWEENCAQASGSAKRRKSITGQPLLTQTLEDLLTFIQGKSESDCVYVIVHNIDGPGVRDDDIQRTLALVAACPCVRFVASVDNVNAPLLWDKQMANTQYNWWWHHTPTYDDYSVEGIYLPVHLAAGGSLETIKSASLVLRSLTPNAQSVFKALADFQLAHPEDKGLPLHQLYSSCRDQFLVSSELTLRAHLTEFKDHELVRWRRGHDGQDCLFIPLTVDALSKLLQDVYQ
;
A
#
# COMPACT_ATOMS: atom_id res chain seq x y z
N MET A 1 24.95 -10.69 -15.56
CA MET A 1 23.70 -11.43 -15.86
C MET A 1 22.69 -10.37 -16.25
N HIS A 2 22.14 -10.39 -17.47
CA HIS A 2 21.04 -9.49 -17.82
C HIS A 2 19.91 -9.72 -16.81
N SER A 3 19.43 -8.65 -16.20
CA SER A 3 18.27 -8.76 -15.32
C SER A 3 17.10 -9.34 -16.14
N VAL A 4 16.27 -10.20 -15.53
CA VAL A 4 15.14 -10.82 -16.23
C VAL A 4 14.20 -9.75 -16.82
N GLY A 5 14.14 -8.56 -16.20
CA GLY A 5 13.45 -7.39 -16.71
C GLY A 5 13.95 -6.92 -18.09
N GLU A 6 15.27 -6.83 -18.30
CA GLU A 6 15.86 -6.43 -19.60
C GLU A 6 15.58 -7.45 -20.72
N VAL A 7 15.29 -8.71 -20.38
CA VAL A 7 14.93 -9.76 -21.34
C VAL A 7 13.44 -9.72 -21.66
N LEU A 8 12.61 -9.41 -20.66
CA LEU A 8 11.15 -9.22 -20.83
C LEU A 8 10.85 -7.99 -21.70
N GLU A 9 11.57 -6.88 -21.52
CA GLU A 9 11.42 -5.68 -22.35
C GLU A 9 11.77 -5.90 -23.83
N LYS A 10 12.57 -6.95 -24.14
CA LYS A 10 12.95 -7.31 -25.52
C LYS A 10 11.93 -8.21 -26.20
N LEU A 11 10.91 -8.70 -25.50
CA LEU A 11 9.90 -9.56 -26.10
C LEU A 11 8.92 -8.72 -26.93
N PRO A 12 8.62 -9.12 -28.18
CA PRO A 12 7.64 -8.41 -28.99
C PRO A 12 6.25 -8.54 -28.34
N PRO A 13 5.56 -7.41 -28.12
CA PRO A 13 4.22 -7.43 -27.55
C PRO A 13 3.25 -8.11 -28.52
N LYS A 14 2.61 -9.19 -28.06
CA LYS A 14 1.62 -9.93 -28.84
C LYS A 14 0.24 -9.26 -28.70
N HIS A 15 -0.55 -9.28 -29.77
CA HIS A 15 -1.97 -8.87 -29.77
C HIS A 15 -2.28 -7.40 -29.39
N GLN A 16 -1.38 -6.47 -29.68
CA GLN A 16 -1.61 -5.03 -29.41
C GLN A 16 -2.84 -4.45 -30.13
N LYS A 17 -3.17 -4.97 -31.33
CA LYS A 17 -4.31 -4.47 -32.11
C LYS A 17 -5.63 -4.79 -31.43
N GLU A 18 -5.75 -6.01 -30.90
CA GLU A 18 -6.91 -6.49 -30.19
C GLU A 18 -7.06 -5.78 -28.84
N GLN A 19 -5.96 -5.55 -28.12
CA GLN A 19 -5.95 -4.73 -26.89
C GLN A 19 -6.41 -3.30 -27.16
N ALA A 20 -5.90 -2.65 -28.21
CA ALA A 20 -6.31 -1.29 -28.56
C ALA A 20 -7.80 -1.21 -28.96
N ALA A 21 -8.30 -2.21 -29.70
CA ALA A 21 -9.72 -2.31 -30.05
C ALA A 21 -10.60 -2.48 -28.81
N LEU A 22 -10.14 -3.26 -27.83
CA LEU A 22 -10.83 -3.45 -26.55
C LEU A 22 -10.88 -2.14 -25.75
N VAL A 23 -9.76 -1.42 -25.63
CA VAL A 23 -9.72 -0.10 -24.97
C VAL A 23 -10.65 0.90 -25.66
N ALA A 24 -10.72 0.89 -26.99
CA ALA A 24 -11.65 1.73 -27.74
C ALA A 24 -13.12 1.41 -27.41
N SER A 25 -13.46 0.13 -27.19
CA SER A 25 -14.81 -0.27 -26.76
C SER A 25 -15.16 0.25 -25.36
N TYR A 26 -14.19 0.31 -24.45
CA TYR A 26 -14.38 0.90 -23.12
C TYR A 26 -14.56 2.41 -23.20
N LYS A 27 -13.82 3.10 -24.08
CA LYS A 27 -13.98 4.55 -24.31
C LYS A 27 -15.40 4.90 -24.75
N ALA A 28 -16.06 4.07 -25.55
CA ALA A 28 -17.46 4.26 -25.92
C ALA A 28 -18.42 4.13 -24.72
N SER A 29 -18.03 3.41 -23.66
CA SER A 29 -18.83 3.21 -22.45
C SER A 29 -18.65 4.30 -21.39
N TYR A 30 -17.74 5.26 -21.61
CA TYR A 30 -17.41 6.32 -20.65
C TYR A 30 -18.61 7.21 -20.30
N GLU A 31 -19.49 7.49 -21.24
CA GLU A 31 -20.71 8.27 -20.99
C GLU A 31 -21.65 7.56 -20.00
N LYS A 32 -21.75 6.24 -20.12
CA LYS A 32 -22.55 5.41 -19.21
C LYS A 32 -21.95 5.41 -17.81
N TRP A 33 -20.63 5.30 -17.70
CA TRP A 33 -19.93 5.39 -16.41
C TRP A 33 -20.12 6.76 -15.77
N HIS A 34 -20.05 7.83 -16.57
CA HIS A 34 -20.31 9.17 -16.08
C HIS A 34 -21.73 9.31 -15.52
N PHE A 35 -22.73 8.78 -16.22
CA PHE A 35 -24.13 8.80 -15.75
C PHE A 35 -24.32 8.05 -14.43
N GLN A 36 -23.65 6.90 -14.27
CA GLN A 36 -23.67 6.13 -13.02
C GLN A 36 -23.03 6.89 -11.85
N LEU A 37 -21.91 7.59 -12.09
CA LEU A 37 -21.27 8.44 -11.09
C LEU A 37 -22.18 9.60 -10.66
N ARG A 38 -22.87 10.25 -11.60
CA ARG A 38 -23.83 11.31 -11.27
C ARG A 38 -25.02 10.80 -10.46
N SER A 39 -25.37 9.52 -10.63
CA SER A 39 -26.45 8.87 -9.89
C SER A 39 -26.06 8.49 -8.45
N GLY A 40 -24.82 8.75 -8.02
CA GLY A 40 -24.35 8.47 -6.67
C GLY A 40 -23.85 7.04 -6.46
N PHE A 41 -23.54 6.30 -7.54
CA PHE A 41 -22.88 5.00 -7.45
C PHE A 41 -21.37 5.16 -7.49
N GLY A 42 -20.65 4.44 -6.63
CA GLY A 42 -19.21 4.27 -6.76
C GLY A 42 -18.91 3.28 -7.88
N LEU A 43 -17.92 3.56 -8.72
CA LEU A 43 -17.52 2.62 -9.78
C LEU A 43 -16.34 1.75 -9.34
N LEU A 44 -16.49 0.45 -9.49
CA LEU A 44 -15.42 -0.51 -9.18
C LEU A 44 -15.05 -1.30 -10.43
N MET A 45 -13.84 -1.06 -10.92
CA MET A 45 -13.29 -1.72 -12.10
C MET A 45 -12.46 -2.94 -11.69
N TYR A 46 -12.90 -4.12 -12.13
CA TYR A 46 -12.19 -5.38 -11.95
C TYR A 46 -11.89 -6.01 -13.29
N GLY A 47 -10.78 -6.73 -13.38
CA GLY A 47 -10.33 -7.33 -14.64
C GLY A 47 -8.83 -7.51 -14.65
N PHE A 48 -8.38 -8.42 -15.51
CA PHE A 48 -6.97 -8.73 -15.70
C PHE A 48 -6.26 -7.64 -16.51
N GLY A 49 -5.09 -7.21 -16.03
CA GLY A 49 -4.26 -6.17 -16.63
C GLY A 49 -4.33 -4.85 -15.88
N SER A 50 -3.31 -4.01 -16.07
CA SER A 50 -3.29 -2.69 -15.44
C SER A 50 -4.40 -1.80 -16.01
N LYS A 51 -5.20 -1.23 -15.10
CA LYS A 51 -6.33 -0.33 -15.42
C LYS A 51 -5.95 1.14 -15.28
N LYS A 52 -4.68 1.43 -14.95
CA LYS A 52 -4.21 2.79 -14.68
C LYS A 52 -4.39 3.71 -15.88
N ALA A 53 -3.90 3.31 -17.04
CA ALA A 53 -4.02 4.11 -18.27
C ALA A 53 -5.50 4.37 -18.64
N LEU A 54 -6.37 3.37 -18.46
CA LEU A 54 -7.81 3.50 -18.72
C LEU A 54 -8.47 4.54 -17.79
N LEU A 55 -8.13 4.49 -16.49
CA LEU A 55 -8.67 5.41 -15.49
C LEU A 55 -8.12 6.83 -15.64
N GLU A 56 -6.86 7.00 -16.03
CA GLU A 56 -6.28 8.32 -16.36
C GLU A 56 -6.91 8.91 -17.64
N ASP A 57 -7.12 8.09 -18.65
CA ASP A 57 -7.87 8.47 -19.86
C ASP A 57 -9.32 8.86 -19.51
N PHE A 58 -9.97 8.11 -18.62
CA PHE A 58 -11.31 8.44 -18.15
C PHE A 58 -11.33 9.77 -17.39
N ALA A 59 -10.32 10.02 -16.55
CA ALA A 59 -10.19 11.25 -15.79
C ALA A 59 -10.07 12.48 -16.70
N THR A 60 -9.22 12.38 -17.72
CA THR A 60 -8.99 13.49 -18.66
C THR A 60 -10.17 13.73 -19.60
N ALA A 61 -10.87 12.69 -20.03
CA ALA A 61 -11.96 12.80 -21.01
C ALA A 61 -13.31 13.19 -20.41
N VAL A 62 -13.64 12.70 -19.21
CA VAL A 62 -14.99 12.79 -18.64
C VAL A 62 -15.08 13.77 -17.49
N LEU A 63 -14.03 13.89 -16.67
CA LEU A 63 -14.08 14.62 -15.40
C LEU A 63 -13.71 16.10 -15.56
N VAL A 64 -14.24 16.76 -16.59
CA VAL A 64 -14.03 18.20 -16.83
C VAL A 64 -14.88 19.07 -15.89
N ASP A 65 -15.91 18.47 -15.28
CA ASP A 65 -16.92 19.17 -14.49
C ASP A 65 -16.48 19.49 -13.05
N GLY A 66 -15.38 18.91 -12.55
CA GLY A 66 -14.95 19.10 -11.15
C GLY A 66 -13.52 18.63 -10.86
N PRO A 67 -13.00 18.88 -9.64
CA PRO A 67 -11.66 18.52 -9.22
C PRO A 67 -11.51 17.00 -9.11
N VAL A 68 -10.38 16.52 -9.62
CA VAL A 68 -10.02 15.10 -9.61
C VAL A 68 -8.85 14.88 -8.67
N VAL A 69 -9.03 14.00 -7.68
CA VAL A 69 -7.97 13.54 -6.79
C VAL A 69 -7.62 12.11 -7.15
N VAL A 70 -6.38 11.89 -7.60
CA VAL A 70 -5.87 10.56 -7.91
C VAL A 70 -5.06 10.02 -6.73
N VAL A 71 -5.42 8.84 -6.25
CA VAL A 71 -4.79 8.13 -5.15
C VAL A 71 -4.16 6.84 -5.67
N ASN A 72 -2.84 6.72 -5.54
CA ASN A 72 -2.09 5.55 -5.95
C ASN A 72 -1.94 4.56 -4.79
N GLY A 73 -2.87 3.60 -4.67
CA GLY A 73 -2.88 2.63 -3.57
C GLY A 73 -1.75 1.60 -3.60
N TYR A 74 -1.14 1.36 -4.77
CA TYR A 74 0.02 0.47 -4.90
C TYR A 74 1.27 0.96 -4.13
N LEU A 75 1.34 2.25 -3.78
CA LEU A 75 2.46 2.80 -3.02
C LEU A 75 2.34 2.41 -1.54
N PRO A 76 3.38 1.81 -0.92
CA PRO A 76 3.32 1.38 0.47
C PRO A 76 3.39 2.54 1.49
N VAL A 77 3.58 3.79 1.05
CA VAL A 77 3.77 4.98 1.91
C VAL A 77 2.53 5.88 1.95
N VAL A 78 1.40 5.43 1.39
CA VAL A 78 0.18 6.25 1.37
C VAL A 78 -0.36 6.45 2.78
N ARG A 79 -0.45 7.71 3.21
CA ARG A 79 -1.06 8.09 4.49
C ARG A 79 -2.45 8.63 4.25
N MET A 80 -3.45 8.02 4.87
CA MET A 80 -4.86 8.42 4.70
C MET A 80 -5.14 9.85 5.14
N LYS A 81 -4.46 10.33 6.19
CA LYS A 81 -4.57 11.73 6.63
C LYS A 81 -4.24 12.70 5.48
N ASN A 82 -3.23 12.38 4.67
CA ASN A 82 -2.85 13.22 3.54
C ASN A 82 -3.90 13.16 2.41
N VAL A 83 -4.49 11.99 2.18
CA VAL A 83 -5.55 11.81 1.17
C VAL A 83 -6.78 12.62 1.55
N VAL A 84 -7.27 12.48 2.80
CA VAL A 84 -8.44 13.22 3.29
C VAL A 84 -8.16 14.73 3.30
N PHE A 85 -6.95 15.14 3.70
CA PHE A 85 -6.54 16.54 3.64
C PHE A 85 -6.56 17.08 2.20
N THR A 86 -6.06 16.32 1.23
CA THR A 86 -6.05 16.71 -0.19
C THR A 86 -7.47 16.85 -0.75
N ILE A 87 -8.38 15.95 -0.35
CA ILE A 87 -9.81 16.04 -0.71
C ILE A 87 -10.43 17.29 -0.08
N ALA A 88 -10.15 17.54 1.20
CA ALA A 88 -10.68 18.71 1.91
C ALA A 88 -10.15 20.03 1.32
N SER A 89 -8.88 20.09 0.90
CA SER A 89 -8.32 21.28 0.24
C SER A 89 -8.89 21.48 -1.15
N ALA A 90 -9.08 20.42 -1.94
CA ALA A 90 -9.71 20.51 -3.27
C ALA A 90 -11.15 21.05 -3.15
N LEU A 91 -11.91 20.55 -2.18
CA LEU A 91 -13.23 21.07 -1.83
C LEU A 91 -13.20 22.53 -1.38
N TRP A 92 -12.15 22.96 -0.68
CA TRP A 92 -12.02 24.32 -0.20
C TRP A 92 -11.73 25.32 -1.34
N GLU A 93 -10.91 24.90 -2.30
CA GLU A 93 -10.53 25.72 -3.46
C GLU A 93 -11.73 26.02 -4.37
N GLU A 94 -12.61 25.05 -4.62
CA GLU A 94 -13.84 25.29 -5.38
C GLU A 94 -14.76 26.31 -4.71
N ASN A 95 -14.95 26.21 -3.39
CA ASN A 95 -15.75 27.18 -2.64
C ASN A 95 -15.17 28.60 -2.76
N CYS A 96 -13.85 28.74 -2.74
CA CYS A 96 -13.20 30.04 -2.91
C CYS A 96 -13.35 30.58 -4.34
N ALA A 97 -13.26 29.70 -5.35
CA ALA A 97 -13.44 30.06 -6.75
C ALA A 97 -14.89 30.53 -7.02
N GLN A 98 -15.90 29.81 -6.52
CA GLN A 98 -17.30 30.19 -6.64
C GLN A 98 -17.65 31.46 -5.85
N ALA A 99 -17.03 31.68 -4.68
CA ALA A 99 -17.21 32.90 -3.88
C ALA A 99 -16.66 34.16 -4.57
N SER A 100 -15.73 34.02 -5.53
CA SER A 100 -15.10 35.15 -6.24
C SER A 100 -15.97 35.81 -7.32
N GLY A 101 -17.09 35.17 -7.72
CA GLY A 101 -18.07 35.72 -8.67
C GLY A 101 -19.05 36.74 -8.07
N SER A 102 -19.09 36.88 -6.74
CA SER A 102 -19.90 37.89 -6.03
C SER A 102 -18.99 38.90 -5.33
N ALA A 103 -19.15 40.18 -5.68
CA ALA A 103 -18.26 41.25 -5.27
C ALA A 103 -18.05 41.36 -3.73
N LYS A 104 -16.79 41.61 -3.35
CA LYS A 104 -16.32 42.19 -2.07
C LYS A 104 -16.80 41.50 -0.78
N ARG A 105 -16.03 40.50 -0.34
CA ARG A 105 -15.74 40.32 1.09
C ARG A 105 -14.34 39.75 1.30
N ARG A 106 -13.33 40.62 1.25
CA ARG A 106 -12.07 40.40 1.97
C ARG A 106 -12.41 40.29 3.46
N LYS A 107 -12.57 39.08 3.97
CA LYS A 107 -12.36 38.77 5.38
C LYS A 107 -11.25 37.74 5.47
N SER A 108 -10.18 38.19 6.12
CA SER A 108 -9.04 37.46 6.69
C SER A 108 -8.81 36.02 6.24
N ILE A 109 -7.67 35.86 5.56
CA ILE A 109 -6.69 34.79 5.77
C ILE A 109 -6.71 34.32 7.24
N THR A 110 -7.49 33.30 7.56
CA THR A 110 -7.44 32.47 8.81
C THR A 110 -8.47 31.35 8.69
N GLY A 111 -8.28 30.44 7.75
CA GLY A 111 -9.21 29.33 7.57
C GLY A 111 -8.77 28.31 6.53
N GLN A 112 -7.48 28.09 6.35
CA GLN A 112 -7.10 26.79 5.83
C GLN A 112 -7.37 25.79 6.95
N PRO A 113 -7.91 24.60 6.69
CA PRO A 113 -7.90 23.50 7.66
C PRO A 113 -6.46 22.97 7.80
N LEU A 114 -5.51 23.84 8.16
CA LEU A 114 -4.10 23.50 8.29
C LEU A 114 -3.88 22.71 9.59
N LEU A 115 -3.75 21.39 9.41
CA LEU A 115 -2.86 20.51 10.18
C LEU A 115 -3.31 20.04 11.58
N THR A 116 -4.35 20.60 12.21
CA THR A 116 -4.77 20.19 13.58
C THR A 116 -6.18 19.58 13.69
N GLN A 117 -6.93 19.49 12.60
CA GLN A 117 -8.26 18.90 12.63
C GLN A 117 -8.18 17.37 12.61
N THR A 118 -8.92 16.72 13.50
CA THR A 118 -9.05 15.27 13.52
C THR A 118 -9.73 14.81 12.22
N LEU A 119 -9.57 13.53 11.86
CA LEU A 119 -10.24 12.98 10.68
C LEU A 119 -11.76 13.19 10.74
N GLU A 120 -12.32 13.22 11.95
CA GLU A 120 -13.74 13.44 12.23
C GLU A 120 -14.17 14.89 11.92
N ASP A 121 -13.35 15.89 12.25
CA ASP A 121 -13.64 17.29 11.91
C ASP A 121 -13.63 17.52 10.39
N LEU A 122 -12.71 16.86 9.68
CA LEU A 122 -12.67 16.90 8.22
C LEU A 122 -13.87 16.16 7.60
N LEU A 123 -14.26 15.02 8.16
CA LEU A 123 -15.43 14.27 7.71
C LEU A 123 -16.73 15.07 7.92
N THR A 124 -16.90 15.72 9.06
CA THR A 124 -18.06 16.58 9.33
C THR A 124 -18.09 17.80 8.41
N PHE A 125 -16.93 18.39 8.08
CA PHE A 125 -16.83 19.45 7.09
C PHE A 125 -17.24 19.00 5.68
N ILE A 126 -16.84 17.78 5.28
CA ILE A 126 -17.22 17.20 3.98
C ILE A 126 -18.71 16.86 3.95
N GLN A 127 -19.26 16.31 5.03
CA GLN A 127 -20.69 15.97 5.16
C GLN A 127 -21.60 17.19 5.21
N GLY A 128 -21.11 18.32 5.72
CA GLY A 128 -21.88 19.57 5.81
C GLY A 128 -22.08 20.31 4.48
N LYS A 129 -21.49 19.83 3.38
CA LYS A 129 -21.60 20.45 2.05
C LYS A 129 -22.73 19.84 1.22
N SER A 130 -23.32 20.67 0.37
CA SER A 130 -24.42 20.31 -0.54
C SER A 130 -23.92 19.73 -1.87
N GLU A 131 -24.78 18.94 -2.53
CA GLU A 131 -24.57 18.21 -3.80
C GLU A 131 -24.03 19.02 -5.00
N SER A 132 -23.98 20.36 -4.89
CA SER A 132 -23.52 21.27 -5.95
C SER A 132 -22.03 21.12 -6.25
N ASP A 133 -21.21 20.79 -5.24
CA ASP A 133 -19.75 20.70 -5.36
C ASP A 133 -19.35 19.22 -5.36
N CYS A 134 -18.99 18.70 -6.52
CA CYS A 134 -18.68 17.28 -6.72
C CYS A 134 -17.18 17.06 -6.96
N VAL A 135 -16.54 16.31 -6.07
CA VAL A 135 -15.15 15.87 -6.22
C VAL A 135 -15.11 14.44 -6.72
N TYR A 136 -14.25 14.18 -7.69
CA TYR A 136 -13.98 12.83 -8.16
C TYR A 136 -12.72 12.28 -7.50
N VAL A 137 -12.83 11.15 -6.83
CA VAL A 137 -11.70 10.44 -6.23
C VAL A 137 -11.46 9.17 -7.02
N ILE A 138 -10.28 9.08 -7.64
CA ILE A 138 -9.84 7.91 -8.38
C ILE A 138 -8.80 7.17 -7.55
N VAL A 139 -9.10 5.92 -7.19
CA VAL A 139 -8.20 5.06 -6.43
C VAL A 139 -7.66 3.95 -7.34
N HIS A 140 -6.37 4.03 -7.65
CA HIS A 140 -5.65 2.93 -8.29
C HIS A 140 -5.32 1.86 -7.24
N ASN A 141 -5.68 0.60 -7.51
CA ASN A 141 -5.50 -0.54 -6.61
C ASN A 141 -5.98 -0.26 -5.17
N ILE A 142 -7.29 -0.34 -4.93
CA ILE A 142 -7.86 -0.18 -3.57
C ILE A 142 -7.41 -1.28 -2.59
N ASP A 143 -6.89 -2.39 -3.10
CA ASP A 143 -6.23 -3.46 -2.33
C ASP A 143 -4.69 -3.36 -2.35
N GLY A 144 -4.18 -2.15 -2.54
CA GLY A 144 -2.76 -1.91 -2.36
C GLY A 144 -2.33 -2.13 -0.90
N PRO A 145 -1.08 -2.52 -0.64
CA PRO A 145 -0.61 -2.84 0.72
C PRO A 145 -0.68 -1.65 1.68
N GLY A 146 -0.68 -0.41 1.18
CA GLY A 146 -0.82 0.80 2.00
C GLY A 146 -2.28 1.18 2.32
N VAL A 147 -3.26 0.52 1.70
CA VAL A 147 -4.69 0.85 1.83
C VAL A 147 -5.50 -0.34 2.37
N ARG A 148 -4.87 -1.50 2.54
CA ARG A 148 -5.51 -2.74 2.98
C ARG A 148 -5.97 -2.72 4.45
N ASP A 149 -5.41 -1.84 5.27
CA ASP A 149 -5.78 -1.77 6.68
C ASP A 149 -7.25 -1.41 6.86
N ASP A 150 -7.90 -2.08 7.81
CA ASP A 150 -9.33 -1.97 8.08
C ASP A 150 -9.73 -0.53 8.48
N ASP A 151 -8.90 0.13 9.30
CA ASP A 151 -9.13 1.54 9.70
C ASP A 151 -9.06 2.51 8.51
N ILE A 152 -8.19 2.21 7.54
CA ILE A 152 -8.05 2.98 6.31
C ILE A 152 -9.29 2.79 5.44
N GLN A 153 -9.74 1.54 5.25
CA GLN A 153 -10.94 1.22 4.48
C GLN A 153 -12.19 1.84 5.10
N ARG A 154 -12.32 1.82 6.44
CA ARG A 154 -13.42 2.50 7.15
C ARG A 154 -13.42 3.99 6.90
N THR A 155 -12.26 4.62 6.99
CA THR A 155 -12.13 6.07 6.73
C THR A 155 -12.50 6.40 5.29
N LEU A 156 -12.02 5.63 4.31
CA LEU A 156 -12.40 5.79 2.90
C LEU A 156 -13.88 5.60 2.66
N ALA A 157 -14.50 4.62 3.33
CA ALA A 157 -15.92 4.35 3.20
C ALA A 157 -16.76 5.51 3.77
N LEU A 158 -16.34 6.12 4.88
CA LEU A 158 -16.97 7.33 5.41
C LEU A 158 -16.87 8.52 4.43
N VAL A 159 -15.74 8.66 3.73
CA VAL A 159 -15.58 9.67 2.67
C VAL A 159 -16.49 9.35 1.48
N ALA A 160 -16.61 8.09 1.10
CA ALA A 160 -17.46 7.64 -0.01
C ALA A 160 -18.96 7.78 0.25
N ALA A 161 -19.38 7.70 1.52
CA ALA A 161 -20.76 7.93 1.92
C ALA A 161 -21.21 9.39 1.74
N CYS A 162 -20.27 10.33 1.54
CA CYS A 162 -20.59 11.73 1.37
C CYS A 162 -21.11 12.00 -0.06
N PRO A 163 -22.26 12.67 -0.23
CA PRO A 163 -22.86 12.89 -1.55
C PRO A 163 -22.02 13.82 -2.45
N CYS A 164 -21.13 14.62 -1.87
CA CYS A 164 -20.19 15.48 -2.59
C CYS A 164 -19.03 14.72 -3.24
N VAL A 165 -18.78 13.45 -2.86
CA VAL A 165 -17.62 12.69 -3.31
C VAL A 165 -18.07 11.52 -4.17
N ARG A 166 -17.49 11.42 -5.37
CA ARG A 166 -17.75 10.33 -6.31
C ARG A 166 -16.50 9.46 -6.43
N PHE A 167 -16.64 8.18 -6.10
CA PHE A 167 -15.53 7.24 -6.10
C PHE A 167 -15.44 6.43 -7.39
N VAL A 168 -14.23 6.32 -7.91
CA VAL A 168 -13.85 5.34 -8.95
C VAL A 168 -12.65 4.58 -8.42
N ALA A 169 -12.73 3.25 -8.36
CA ALA A 169 -11.65 2.42 -7.85
C ALA A 169 -11.34 1.27 -8.81
N SER A 170 -10.09 0.80 -8.76
CA SER A 170 -9.66 -0.42 -9.44
C SER A 170 -9.27 -1.50 -8.43
N VAL A 171 -9.56 -2.75 -8.80
CA VAL A 171 -9.27 -3.96 -8.03
C VAL A 171 -8.52 -4.96 -8.92
N ASP A 172 -7.49 -5.56 -8.34
CA ASP A 172 -6.67 -6.61 -8.98
C ASP A 172 -6.66 -7.91 -8.20
N ASN A 173 -6.72 -7.84 -6.88
CA ASN A 173 -6.70 -9.04 -6.05
C ASN A 173 -8.08 -9.73 -6.05
N VAL A 174 -8.06 -11.05 -6.12
CA VAL A 174 -9.25 -11.90 -6.03
C VAL A 174 -9.95 -11.74 -4.67
N ASN A 175 -9.18 -11.50 -3.62
CA ASN A 175 -9.67 -11.40 -2.25
C ASN A 175 -10.15 -10.00 -1.85
N ALA A 176 -10.14 -9.02 -2.75
CA ALA A 176 -10.54 -7.65 -2.43
C ALA A 176 -11.95 -7.52 -1.81
N PRO A 177 -12.98 -8.31 -2.19
CA PRO A 177 -14.29 -8.22 -1.55
C PRO A 177 -14.27 -8.58 -0.05
N LEU A 178 -13.25 -9.29 0.43
CA LEU A 178 -13.11 -9.63 1.85
C LEU A 178 -12.71 -8.43 2.73
N LEU A 179 -12.25 -7.34 2.13
CA LEU A 179 -11.88 -6.13 2.86
C LEU A 179 -13.09 -5.32 3.33
N TRP A 180 -14.28 -5.60 2.80
CA TRP A 180 -15.45 -4.78 3.05
C TRP A 180 -16.51 -5.53 3.86
N ASP A 181 -16.90 -4.91 4.96
CA ASP A 181 -18.10 -5.31 5.68
C ASP A 181 -19.35 -5.02 4.86
N LYS A 182 -20.43 -5.74 5.16
CA LYS A 182 -21.73 -5.58 4.49
C LYS A 182 -22.23 -4.13 4.50
N GLN A 183 -21.96 -3.39 5.58
CA GLN A 183 -22.34 -1.98 5.69
C GLN A 183 -21.48 -1.07 4.82
N MET A 184 -20.16 -1.33 4.75
CA MET A 184 -19.23 -0.54 3.94
C MET A 184 -19.52 -0.72 2.45
N ALA A 185 -19.68 -1.97 2.01
CA ALA A 185 -19.92 -2.28 0.60
C ALA A 185 -21.27 -1.75 0.09
N ASN A 186 -22.35 -1.96 0.85
CA ASN A 186 -23.70 -1.64 0.36
C ASN A 186 -24.15 -0.22 0.69
N THR A 187 -23.83 0.30 1.88
CA THR A 187 -24.40 1.56 2.35
C THR A 187 -23.48 2.74 2.04
N GLN A 188 -22.16 2.54 2.11
CA GLN A 188 -21.19 3.62 2.03
C GLN A 188 -20.61 3.77 0.62
N TYR A 189 -20.01 2.70 0.07
CA TYR A 189 -19.41 2.77 -1.26
C TYR A 189 -20.40 2.65 -2.42
N ASN A 190 -21.52 1.94 -2.21
CA ASN A 190 -22.54 1.68 -3.22
C ASN A 190 -21.93 1.28 -4.59
N TRP A 191 -21.13 0.21 -4.58
CA TRP A 191 -20.31 -0.17 -5.73
C TRP A 191 -21.13 -0.71 -6.90
N TRP A 192 -20.86 -0.17 -8.09
CA TRP A 192 -21.20 -0.78 -9.36
C TRP A 192 -19.96 -1.45 -9.97
N TRP A 193 -20.05 -2.77 -10.15
CA TRP A 193 -18.97 -3.59 -10.66
C TRP A 193 -18.90 -3.54 -12.19
N HIS A 194 -17.74 -3.14 -12.73
CA HIS A 194 -17.46 -3.14 -14.17
C HIS A 194 -16.32 -4.08 -14.52
N HIS A 195 -16.60 -5.03 -15.40
CA HIS A 195 -15.61 -5.95 -15.93
C HIS A 195 -14.81 -5.28 -17.05
N THR A 196 -13.55 -4.95 -16.77
CA THR A 196 -12.65 -4.19 -17.66
C THR A 196 -11.24 -4.82 -17.72
N PRO A 197 -11.09 -6.05 -18.27
CA PRO A 197 -9.77 -6.62 -18.51
C PRO A 197 -9.05 -5.86 -19.64
N THR A 198 -7.92 -5.22 -19.34
CA THR A 198 -7.10 -4.51 -20.34
C THR A 198 -6.00 -5.40 -20.93
N TYR A 199 -5.62 -6.48 -20.23
CA TYR A 199 -4.45 -7.33 -20.54
C TYR A 199 -3.14 -6.56 -20.68
N ASP A 200 -3.04 -5.37 -20.09
CA ASP A 200 -1.84 -4.56 -20.08
C ASP A 200 -0.88 -4.99 -18.95
N ASP A 201 0.40 -4.72 -19.12
CA ASP A 201 1.45 -5.15 -18.22
C ASP A 201 1.41 -4.39 -16.89
N TYR A 202 1.62 -5.11 -15.79
CA TYR A 202 1.69 -4.54 -14.43
C TYR A 202 3.06 -3.93 -14.13
N SER A 203 3.57 -3.07 -15.02
CA SER A 203 4.91 -2.49 -14.92
C SER A 203 5.09 -1.59 -13.68
N VAL A 204 4.13 -0.70 -13.42
CA VAL A 204 4.21 0.26 -12.30
C VAL A 204 3.86 -0.41 -10.96
N GLU A 205 2.85 -1.27 -10.98
CA GLU A 205 2.30 -1.92 -9.78
C GLU A 205 3.22 -3.06 -9.30
N GLY A 206 3.85 -3.78 -10.24
CA GLY A 206 4.74 -4.90 -9.97
C GLY A 206 6.07 -4.52 -9.30
N ILE A 207 6.52 -3.26 -9.41
CA ILE A 207 7.76 -2.78 -8.78
C ILE A 207 7.70 -2.86 -7.25
N TYR A 208 6.50 -2.69 -6.68
CA TYR A 208 6.31 -2.65 -5.23
C TYR A 208 5.87 -3.99 -4.64
N LEU A 209 5.58 -4.99 -5.50
CA LEU A 209 5.33 -6.35 -5.05
C LEU A 209 6.67 -7.04 -4.77
N PRO A 210 6.84 -7.69 -3.59
CA PRO A 210 8.04 -8.45 -3.30
C PRO A 210 8.07 -9.69 -4.20
N VAL A 211 8.81 -9.61 -5.30
CA VAL A 211 9.07 -10.75 -6.16
C VAL A 211 10.31 -11.46 -5.64
N HIS A 212 10.13 -12.66 -5.07
CA HIS A 212 11.21 -13.53 -4.57
C HIS A 212 12.30 -13.89 -5.61
N LEU A 213 12.06 -13.59 -6.90
CA LEU A 213 12.98 -13.84 -8.01
C LEU A 213 13.91 -12.64 -8.31
N ALA A 214 13.63 -11.45 -7.77
CA ALA A 214 14.49 -10.28 -7.93
C ALA A 214 15.54 -10.27 -6.81
N ALA A 215 16.69 -10.88 -7.07
CA ALA A 215 17.82 -10.82 -6.17
C ALA A 215 18.29 -9.35 -5.97
N GLY A 216 18.16 -8.82 -4.75
CA GLY A 216 19.08 -7.76 -4.27
C GLY A 216 18.52 -6.46 -3.70
N GLY A 217 17.21 -6.30 -3.50
CA GLY A 217 16.66 -5.10 -2.85
C GLY A 217 16.71 -5.17 -1.31
N SER A 218 17.49 -4.31 -0.64
CA SER A 218 17.59 -4.27 0.84
C SER A 218 16.28 -3.92 1.56
N LEU A 219 15.34 -3.25 0.88
CA LEU A 219 14.01 -2.91 1.42
C LEU A 219 13.01 -4.07 1.25
N GLU A 220 13.17 -4.87 0.20
CA GLU A 220 12.33 -6.05 -0.08
C GLU A 220 12.60 -7.16 0.92
N THR A 221 13.84 -7.24 1.42
CA THR A 221 14.25 -8.12 2.52
C THR A 221 13.41 -7.91 3.78
N ILE A 222 12.88 -6.70 4.03
CA ILE A 222 12.13 -6.42 5.26
C ILE A 222 10.75 -7.10 5.22
N LYS A 223 9.98 -6.91 4.14
CA LYS A 223 8.65 -7.53 4.02
C LYS A 223 8.73 -9.04 3.79
N SER A 224 9.73 -9.51 3.05
CA SER A 224 9.96 -10.94 2.92
C SER A 224 10.42 -11.53 4.25
N ALA A 225 11.30 -10.85 5.00
CA ALA A 225 11.70 -11.29 6.34
C ALA A 225 10.51 -11.31 7.29
N SER A 226 9.61 -10.32 7.29
CA SER A 226 8.44 -10.36 8.16
C SER A 226 7.49 -11.52 7.82
N LEU A 227 7.31 -11.83 6.54
CA LEU A 227 6.52 -12.99 6.11
C LEU A 227 7.17 -14.32 6.53
N VAL A 228 8.48 -14.46 6.34
CA VAL A 228 9.24 -15.65 6.77
C VAL A 228 9.20 -15.78 8.29
N LEU A 229 9.45 -14.70 9.04
CA LEU A 229 9.38 -14.68 10.51
C LEU A 229 7.99 -15.09 11.02
N ARG A 230 6.90 -14.63 10.38
CA ARG A 230 5.53 -15.06 10.72
C ARG A 230 5.27 -16.54 10.45
N SER A 231 6.02 -17.16 9.54
CA SER A 231 5.90 -18.57 9.20
C SER A 231 6.75 -19.49 10.10
N LEU A 232 7.72 -18.92 10.81
CA LEU A 232 8.60 -19.63 11.74
C LEU A 232 7.89 -19.99 13.05
N THR A 233 8.42 -21.00 13.73
CA THR A 233 7.93 -21.40 15.06
C THR A 233 8.12 -20.28 16.10
N PRO A 234 7.27 -20.17 17.14
CA PRO A 234 7.39 -19.11 18.14
C PRO A 234 8.74 -19.14 18.89
N ASN A 235 9.33 -20.33 19.06
CA ASN A 235 10.67 -20.48 19.64
C ASN A 235 11.76 -19.98 18.68
N ALA A 236 11.63 -20.21 17.37
CA ALA A 236 12.56 -19.65 16.40
C ALA A 236 12.43 -18.12 16.32
N GLN A 237 11.22 -17.58 16.40
CA GLN A 237 10.99 -16.13 16.46
C GLN A 237 11.67 -15.52 17.70
N SER A 238 11.52 -16.13 18.89
CA SER A 238 12.16 -15.62 20.10
C SER A 238 13.69 -15.75 20.08
N VAL A 239 14.25 -16.80 19.47
CA VAL A 239 15.70 -16.91 19.22
C VAL A 239 16.17 -15.79 18.29
N PHE A 240 15.41 -15.49 17.23
CA PHE A 240 15.70 -14.39 16.33
C PHE A 240 15.63 -13.03 17.05
N LYS A 241 14.64 -12.83 17.93
CA LYS A 241 14.53 -11.63 18.78
C LYS A 241 15.71 -11.48 19.73
N ALA A 242 16.11 -12.55 20.42
CA ALA A 242 17.29 -12.50 21.27
C ALA A 242 18.52 -12.04 20.48
N LEU A 243 18.75 -12.62 19.30
CA LEU A 243 19.84 -12.23 18.41
C LEU A 243 19.74 -10.74 18.00
N ALA A 244 18.53 -10.29 17.65
CA ALA A 244 18.24 -8.93 17.23
C ALA A 244 18.47 -7.91 18.37
N ASP A 245 17.99 -8.20 19.59
CA ASP A 245 18.16 -7.36 20.78
C ASP A 245 19.65 -7.20 21.14
N PHE A 246 20.44 -8.28 21.04
CA PHE A 246 21.88 -8.22 21.25
C PHE A 246 22.61 -7.36 20.19
N GLN A 247 22.18 -7.44 18.92
CA GLN A 247 22.74 -6.63 17.83
C GLN A 247 22.36 -5.15 17.96
N LEU A 248 21.21 -4.83 18.55
CA LEU A 248 20.82 -3.45 18.91
C LEU A 248 21.63 -2.90 20.08
N ALA A 249 21.91 -3.75 21.08
CA ALA A 249 22.67 -3.34 22.27
C ALA A 249 24.16 -3.09 21.96
N HIS A 250 24.74 -3.79 20.97
CA HIS A 250 26.14 -3.67 20.58
C HIS A 250 26.27 -3.39 19.07
N PRO A 251 25.99 -2.16 18.61
CA PRO A 251 26.03 -1.81 17.18
C PRO A 251 27.44 -1.80 16.57
N GLU A 252 28.48 -1.73 17.42
CA GLU A 252 29.89 -1.68 17.02
C GLU A 252 30.50 -3.09 16.82
N ASP A 253 29.92 -4.13 17.46
CA ASP A 253 30.43 -5.49 17.40
C ASP A 253 29.94 -6.23 16.15
N LYS A 254 30.87 -6.79 15.38
CA LYS A 254 30.62 -7.39 14.04
C LYS A 254 29.92 -8.76 14.07
N GLY A 255 29.27 -9.11 15.18
CA GLY A 255 28.39 -10.27 15.29
C GLY A 255 28.55 -11.04 16.60
N LEU A 256 27.53 -11.86 16.90
CA LEU A 256 27.42 -12.61 18.14
C LEU A 256 28.08 -13.98 18.02
N PRO A 257 28.97 -14.37 18.94
CA PRO A 257 29.53 -15.71 18.92
C PRO A 257 28.47 -16.74 19.33
N LEU A 258 28.50 -17.91 18.69
CA LEU A 258 27.51 -18.98 18.89
C LEU A 258 27.33 -19.38 20.37
N HIS A 259 28.41 -19.38 21.15
CA HIS A 259 28.38 -19.78 22.56
C HIS A 259 27.58 -18.82 23.44
N GLN A 260 27.67 -17.51 23.19
CA GLN A 260 26.90 -16.51 23.96
C GLN A 260 25.42 -16.60 23.61
N LEU A 261 25.11 -16.74 22.31
CA LEU A 261 23.74 -16.92 21.86
C LEU A 261 23.12 -18.19 22.46
N TYR A 262 23.86 -19.30 22.49
CA TYR A 262 23.40 -20.53 23.13
C TYR A 262 23.16 -20.35 24.63
N SER A 263 24.02 -19.63 25.36
CA SER A 263 23.81 -19.31 26.77
C SER A 263 22.52 -18.52 26.97
N SER A 264 22.32 -17.44 26.21
CA SER A 264 21.14 -16.59 26.33
C SER A 264 19.85 -17.32 25.94
N CYS A 265 19.88 -18.16 24.90
CA CYS A 265 18.74 -19.00 24.52
C CYS A 265 18.42 -20.05 25.58
N ARG A 266 19.43 -20.57 26.29
CA ARG A 266 19.25 -21.51 27.40
C ARG A 266 18.68 -20.84 28.64
N ASP A 267 19.17 -19.64 28.97
CA ASP A 267 18.67 -18.84 30.10
C ASP A 267 17.20 -18.45 29.92
N GLN A 268 16.78 -18.23 28.67
CA GLN A 268 15.40 -17.94 28.30
C GLN A 268 14.55 -19.20 28.03
N PHE A 269 15.11 -20.40 28.25
CA PHE A 269 14.45 -21.70 28.02
C PHE A 269 13.91 -21.91 26.59
N LEU A 270 14.53 -21.28 25.58
CA LEU A 270 14.08 -21.35 24.18
C LEU A 270 14.51 -22.64 23.48
N VAL A 271 15.64 -23.22 23.91
CA VAL A 271 16.27 -24.35 23.21
C VAL A 271 16.75 -25.42 24.19
N SER A 272 16.50 -26.69 23.86
CA SER A 272 16.84 -27.86 24.68
C SER A 272 18.27 -28.40 24.44
N SER A 273 18.85 -28.22 23.25
CA SER A 273 20.16 -28.75 22.87
C SER A 273 20.84 -27.83 21.86
N GLU A 274 22.18 -27.86 21.78
CA GLU A 274 22.91 -27.12 20.76
C GLU A 274 22.51 -27.57 19.33
N LEU A 275 22.10 -28.83 19.16
CA LEU A 275 21.63 -29.37 17.89
C LEU A 275 20.35 -28.69 17.39
N THR A 276 19.40 -28.42 18.29
CA THR A 276 18.14 -27.74 17.94
C THR A 276 18.39 -26.26 17.63
N LEU A 277 19.34 -25.63 18.33
CA LEU A 277 19.78 -24.28 17.97
C LEU A 277 20.40 -24.25 16.56
N ARG A 278 21.30 -25.19 16.25
CA ARG A 278 21.93 -25.27 14.92
C ARG A 278 20.91 -25.51 13.81
N ALA A 279 19.85 -26.28 14.06
CA ALA A 279 18.75 -26.47 13.11
C ALA A 279 18.00 -25.15 12.80
N HIS A 280 17.71 -24.34 13.82
CA HIS A 280 17.12 -23.00 13.61
C HIS A 280 18.10 -22.06 12.88
N LEU A 281 19.40 -22.12 13.19
CA LEU A 281 20.40 -21.30 12.49
C LEU A 281 20.57 -21.71 11.02
N THR A 282 20.43 -23.00 10.67
CA THR A 282 20.40 -23.44 9.28
C THR A 282 19.16 -22.92 8.56
N GLU A 283 18.00 -22.96 9.21
CA GLU A 283 16.74 -22.40 8.67
C GLU A 283 16.87 -20.88 8.42
N PHE A 284 17.44 -20.12 9.36
CA PHE A 284 17.69 -18.68 9.16
C PHE A 284 18.71 -18.40 8.05
N LYS A 285 19.69 -19.28 7.85
CA LYS A 285 20.66 -19.17 6.77
C LYS A 285 20.00 -19.45 5.41
N ASP A 286 19.14 -20.45 5.33
CA ASP A 286 18.44 -20.84 4.10
C ASP A 286 17.48 -19.74 3.64
N HIS A 287 16.91 -18.98 4.58
CA HIS A 287 16.09 -17.80 4.30
C HIS A 287 16.88 -16.49 4.13
N GLU A 288 18.22 -16.56 4.10
CA GLU A 288 19.13 -15.40 4.02
C GLU A 288 18.95 -14.34 5.12
N LEU A 289 18.28 -14.68 6.23
CA LEU A 289 18.02 -13.80 7.37
C LEU A 289 19.27 -13.55 8.21
N VAL A 290 20.17 -14.53 8.28
CA VAL A 290 21.40 -14.46 9.06
C VAL A 290 22.59 -14.89 8.20
N ARG A 291 23.68 -14.13 8.29
CA ARG A 291 24.96 -14.49 7.66
C ARG A 291 26.00 -14.80 8.72
N TRP A 292 26.79 -15.83 8.42
CA TRP A 292 28.00 -16.14 9.17
C TRP A 292 29.12 -15.21 8.72
N ARG A 293 29.73 -14.51 9.67
CA ARG A 293 30.95 -13.72 9.45
C ARG A 293 32.02 -14.25 10.39
N ARG A 294 33.20 -14.54 9.85
CA ARG A 294 34.35 -14.87 10.68
C ARG A 294 34.86 -13.59 11.36
N GLY A 295 34.87 -13.59 12.68
CA GLY A 295 35.44 -12.50 13.48
C GLY A 295 36.97 -12.43 13.34
N HIS A 296 37.57 -11.37 13.88
CA HIS A 296 39.03 -11.19 13.90
C HIS A 296 39.74 -12.32 14.68
N ASP A 297 39.04 -12.94 15.63
CA ASP A 297 39.53 -14.05 16.46
C ASP A 297 39.31 -15.44 15.85
N GLY A 298 38.86 -15.51 14.58
CA GLY A 298 38.59 -16.78 13.90
C GLY A 298 37.35 -17.52 14.37
N GLN A 299 36.58 -16.94 15.31
CA GLN A 299 35.29 -17.48 15.74
C GLN A 299 34.20 -17.13 14.72
N ASP A 300 33.25 -18.06 14.57
CA ASP A 300 32.07 -17.88 13.73
C ASP A 300 31.06 -16.97 14.45
N CYS A 301 30.90 -15.74 13.95
CA CYS A 301 29.95 -14.76 14.45
C CYS A 301 28.69 -14.74 13.57
N LEU A 302 27.53 -14.65 14.21
CA LEU A 302 26.23 -14.49 13.57
C LEU A 302 25.90 -13.00 13.43
N PHE A 303 25.47 -12.58 12.24
CA PHE A 303 25.08 -11.20 11.97
C PHE A 303 23.83 -11.16 11.08
N ILE A 304 22.85 -10.32 11.44
CA ILE A 304 21.70 -10.03 10.59
C ILE A 304 22.11 -8.93 9.60
N PRO A 305 22.06 -9.17 8.27
CA PRO A 305 22.43 -8.21 7.24
C PRO A 305 21.37 -7.11 7.04
N LEU A 306 20.85 -6.53 8.13
CA LEU A 306 19.88 -5.44 8.14
C LEU A 306 20.41 -4.23 8.89
N THR A 307 19.95 -3.04 8.51
CA THR A 307 20.25 -1.80 9.26
C THR A 307 19.54 -1.82 10.61
N VAL A 308 20.13 -1.16 11.61
CA VAL A 308 19.58 -1.04 12.98
C VAL A 308 18.15 -0.47 12.95
N ASP A 309 17.88 0.51 12.09
CA ASP A 309 16.56 1.13 11.90
C ASP A 309 15.53 0.22 11.24
N ALA A 310 15.96 -0.69 10.36
CA ALA A 310 15.07 -1.66 9.72
C ALA A 310 14.72 -2.80 10.68
N LEU A 311 15.69 -3.22 11.50
CA LEU A 311 15.52 -4.29 12.48
C LEU A 311 14.61 -3.87 13.63
N SER A 312 14.69 -2.62 14.10
CA SER A 312 13.75 -2.09 15.10
C SER A 312 12.30 -2.05 14.57
N LYS A 313 12.09 -1.66 13.32
CA LYS A 313 10.79 -1.69 12.65
C LYS A 313 10.26 -3.12 12.49
N LEU A 314 11.11 -4.07 12.10
CA LEU A 314 10.74 -5.48 12.00
C LEU A 314 10.29 -6.07 13.32
N LEU A 315 11.00 -5.76 14.41
CA LEU A 315 10.60 -6.20 15.74
C LEU A 315 9.27 -5.57 16.16
N GLN A 316 9.00 -4.31 15.80
CA GLN A 316 7.69 -3.70 16.03
C GLN A 316 6.58 -4.39 15.23
N ASP A 317 6.80 -4.69 13.94
CA ASP A 317 5.81 -5.29 13.05
C ASP A 317 5.50 -6.77 13.32
N VAL A 318 6.44 -7.50 13.93
CA VAL A 318 6.31 -8.94 14.25
C VAL A 318 5.74 -9.16 15.65
N TYR A 319 6.01 -8.26 16.59
CA TYR A 319 5.56 -8.36 17.98
C TYR A 319 4.39 -7.43 18.35
N GLN A 320 3.79 -6.75 17.36
CA GLN A 320 2.44 -6.18 17.44
C GLN A 320 1.39 -7.24 17.12
#